data_AF-A0A7X9IW25-F1
#
_entry.id   AF-A0A7X9IW25-F1
#
_cell.length_a   1.000
_cell.length_b   1.000
_cell.length_c   1.000
_cell.angle_alpha   90.00
_cell.angle_beta   90.00
_cell.angle_gamma   90.00
#
_symmetry.space_group_name_H-M   'P 1'
#
loop_
_entity.id
_entity.type
_entity.pdbx_description
1 polymer ?
#
loop_
_entity_poly.entity_id
_entity_poly.type
_entity_poly.pdbx_seq_one_letter_code
_entity_poly.pdbx_strand_id
1 'polypeptide(L)'
;MAALVARTCSLPAECLECAVAPRCRHRCACANLALTGAIDTPSETLCFHEQLAIRTADAAAASLFAERNPAFLRRHYPEACR
;
A
#
# COMPACT_ATOMS: atom_id res chain seq x y z
N MET A 1 -22.88 12.69 -4.09
CA MET A 1 -21.97 11.56 -3.77
C MET A 1 -20.89 11.35 -4.83
N ALA A 2 -21.22 11.33 -6.12
CA ALA A 2 -20.25 11.14 -7.21
C ALA A 2 -19.03 12.10 -7.18
N ALA A 3 -19.26 13.39 -6.91
CA ALA A 3 -18.18 14.38 -6.82
C ALA A 3 -17.17 14.11 -5.68
N LEU A 4 -17.64 13.56 -4.55
CA LEU A 4 -16.78 13.22 -3.42
C LEU A 4 -15.90 12.02 -3.76
N VAL A 5 -16.51 11.00 -4.38
CA VAL A 5 -15.80 9.80 -4.84
C VAL A 5 -14.73 10.16 -5.86
N ALA A 6 -15.06 11.00 -6.84
CA ALA A 6 -14.12 11.45 -7.87
C ALA A 6 -12.87 12.11 -7.28
N ARG A 7 -13.03 12.95 -6.25
CA ARG A 7 -11.90 13.59 -5.54
C ARG A 7 -11.01 12.58 -4.82
N THR A 8 -11.59 11.57 -4.21
CA THR A 8 -10.81 10.54 -3.49
C THR A 8 -10.16 9.53 -4.41
N CYS A 9 -10.62 9.44 -5.66
CA CYS A 9 -10.09 8.52 -6.67
C CYS A 9 -9.03 9.16 -7.58
N SER A 10 -8.71 10.45 -7.42
CA SER A 10 -7.64 11.07 -8.21
C SER A 10 -6.28 10.56 -7.76
N LEU A 11 -5.42 10.26 -8.72
CA LEU A 11 -4.03 9.89 -8.48
C LEU A 11 -3.17 11.16 -8.48
N PRO A 12 -2.56 11.56 -7.36
CA PRO A 12 -1.67 12.72 -7.30
C PRO A 12 -0.45 12.53 -8.21
N ALA A 13 0.11 13.64 -8.70
CA ALA A 13 1.23 13.59 -9.63
C ALA A 13 2.45 12.85 -9.04
N GLU A 14 2.75 13.04 -7.74
CA GLU A 14 3.82 12.34 -7.04
C GLU A 14 3.65 10.81 -6.99
N CYS A 15 2.42 10.32 -7.16
CA CYS A 15 2.10 8.89 -7.12
C CYS A 15 2.24 8.23 -8.49
N LEU A 16 2.35 8.98 -9.59
CA LEU A 16 2.43 8.43 -10.95
C LEU A 16 3.69 7.57 -11.15
N GLU A 17 4.81 7.99 -10.58
CA GLU A 17 6.10 7.30 -10.68
C GLU A 17 6.42 6.44 -9.44
N CYS A 18 5.51 6.40 -8.47
CA CYS A 18 5.74 5.68 -7.21
C CYS A 18 5.47 4.18 -7.38
N ALA A 19 6.52 3.36 -7.26
CA ALA A 19 6.45 1.91 -7.43
C ALA A 19 5.47 1.19 -6.47
N VAL A 20 5.15 1.80 -5.32
CA VAL A 20 4.20 1.21 -4.35
C VAL A 20 2.77 1.77 -4.47
N ALA A 21 2.52 2.75 -5.34
CA ALA A 21 1.21 3.37 -5.54
C ALA A 21 0.06 2.37 -5.78
N PRO A 22 0.24 1.26 -6.52
CA PRO A 22 -0.82 0.28 -6.72
C PRO A 22 -1.31 -0.42 -5.44
N ARG A 23 -0.48 -0.43 -4.38
CA ARG A 23 -0.73 -1.14 -3.12
C ARG A 23 -0.96 -0.21 -1.93
N CYS A 24 -0.43 1.01 -1.98
CA CYS A 24 -0.51 1.94 -0.86
C CYS A 24 -1.91 2.56 -0.69
N ARG A 25 -2.21 3.01 0.52
CA ARG A 25 -3.51 3.60 0.88
C ARG A 25 -3.63 5.12 0.72
N HIS A 26 -2.85 5.73 -0.17
CA HIS A 26 -2.87 7.18 -0.47
C HIS A 26 -4.27 7.77 -0.76
N ARG A 27 -5.22 6.96 -1.27
CA ARG A 27 -6.62 7.35 -1.52
C ARG A 27 -7.57 7.25 -0.32
N CYS A 28 -7.07 6.95 0.88
CA CYS A 28 -7.90 6.82 2.07
C CYS A 28 -8.41 8.19 2.54
N ALA A 29 -9.63 8.54 2.13
CA ALA A 29 -10.26 9.82 2.44
C ALA A 29 -10.26 10.15 3.95
N CYS A 30 -10.53 9.16 4.80
CA CYS A 30 -10.57 9.35 6.26
C CYS A 30 -9.19 9.67 6.83
N ALA A 31 -8.14 8.97 6.38
CA ALA A 31 -6.78 9.20 6.84
C ALA A 31 -6.25 10.55 6.35
N ASN A 32 -6.52 10.87 5.07
CA ASN A 32 -6.14 12.15 4.49
C ASN A 32 -6.82 13.31 5.23
N LEU A 33 -8.13 13.22 5.47
CA LEU A 33 -8.87 14.25 6.21
C LEU A 33 -8.33 14.44 7.63
N ALA A 34 -8.05 13.35 8.35
CA ALA A 34 -7.54 13.41 9.71
C ALA A 34 -6.13 14.03 9.81
N LEU A 35 -5.28 13.81 8.80
CA LEU A 35 -3.87 14.23 8.84
C LEU A 35 -3.59 15.55 8.12
N THR A 36 -4.42 15.93 7.15
CA THR A 36 -4.19 17.10 6.29
C THR A 36 -5.35 18.09 6.27
N GLY A 37 -6.54 17.70 6.77
CA GLY A 37 -7.77 18.48 6.62
C GLY A 37 -8.41 18.39 5.23
N ALA A 38 -7.79 17.70 4.28
CA ALA A 38 -8.30 17.47 2.93
C ALA A 38 -8.47 15.96 2.66
N ILE A 39 -9.51 15.58 1.92
CA ILE A 39 -9.80 14.16 1.62
C ILE A 39 -8.95 13.60 0.47
N ASP A 40 -8.45 14.49 -0.38
CA ASP A 40 -7.80 14.23 -1.67
C ASP A 40 -6.30 14.51 -1.66
N THR A 41 -5.76 14.94 -0.52
CA THR A 41 -4.34 15.18 -0.33
C THR A 41 -3.75 14.07 0.54
N PRO A 42 -2.89 13.19 0.00
CA PRO A 42 -2.18 12.23 0.82
C PRO A 42 -1.29 12.93 1.84
N SER A 43 -1.31 12.46 3.09
CA SER A 43 -0.37 12.91 4.10
C SER A 43 1.03 12.37 3.83
N GLU A 44 2.05 13.21 4.02
CA GLU A 44 3.46 12.79 3.98
C GLU A 44 3.73 11.65 4.97
N THR A 45 3.16 11.72 6.17
CA THR A 45 3.27 10.68 7.20
C THR A 45 2.67 9.35 6.72
N LEU A 46 1.48 9.39 6.11
CA LEU A 46 0.86 8.19 5.52
C LEU A 46 1.73 7.62 4.40
N CYS A 47 2.22 8.47 3.50
CA CYS A 47 3.07 8.07 2.39
C CYS A 47 4.36 7.39 2.88
N PHE A 48 5.04 7.98 3.86
CA PHE A 48 6.24 7.42 4.47
C PHE A 48 5.97 6.05 5.09
N HIS A 49 4.93 5.93 5.92
CA HIS A 49 4.59 4.67 6.57
C HIS A 49 4.23 3.57 5.59
N GLU A 50 3.44 3.87 4.56
CA GLU A 50 3.06 2.90 3.53
C GLU A 50 4.29 2.46 2.73
N GLN A 51 5.17 3.38 2.32
CA GLN A 51 6.41 3.02 1.64
C GLN A 51 7.30 2.13 2.49
N LEU A 52 7.52 2.49 3.76
CA LEU A 52 8.34 1.71 4.68
C LEU A 52 7.76 0.31 4.89
N ALA A 53 6.47 0.23 5.21
CA ALA A 53 5.80 -1.04 5.49
C ALA A 53 5.79 -1.96 4.28
N ILE A 54 5.44 -1.45 3.10
CA ILE A 54 5.36 -2.23 1.87
C ILE A 54 6.74 -2.75 1.46
N ARG A 55 7.77 -1.88 1.43
CA ARG A 55 9.13 -2.29 1.05
C ARG A 55 9.71 -3.32 2.02
N THR A 56 9.45 -3.15 3.32
CA THR A 56 9.88 -4.11 4.34
C THR A 56 9.18 -5.46 4.18
N ALA A 57 7.87 -5.43 3.91
CA ALA A 57 7.10 -6.65 3.65
C ALA A 57 7.59 -7.37 2.38
N ASP A 58 7.90 -6.64 1.31
CA ASP A 58 8.44 -7.22 0.07
C ASP A 58 9.80 -7.88 0.30
N ALA A 59 10.70 -7.22 1.02
CA ALA A 59 12.01 -7.77 1.35
C ALA A 59 11.88 -9.06 2.20
N ALA A 60 11.03 -9.03 3.23
CA ALA A 60 10.78 -10.21 4.07
C ALA A 60 10.14 -11.36 3.27
N ALA A 61 9.16 -11.05 2.41
CA ALA A 61 8.51 -12.04 1.56
C ALA A 61 9.50 -12.66 0.56
N ALA A 62 10.37 -11.86 -0.06
CA ALA A 62 11.40 -12.33 -0.98
C ALA A 62 12.38 -13.29 -0.29
N SER A 63 12.88 -12.94 0.91
CA SER A 63 13.76 -13.80 1.71
C SER A 63 13.08 -15.12 2.08
N LEU A 64 11.88 -15.07 2.67
CA LEU A 64 11.15 -16.26 3.11
C LEU A 64 10.77 -17.18 1.94
N PHE A 65 10.46 -16.60 0.79
CA PHE A 65 10.17 -17.36 -0.42
C PHE A 65 11.42 -18.06 -0.97
N ALA A 66 12.56 -17.36 -1.01
CA ALA A 66 13.85 -17.91 -1.45
C ALA A 66 14.34 -19.05 -0.54
N GLU A 67 14.15 -18.91 0.77
CA GLU A 67 14.44 -19.95 1.77
C GLU A 67 13.47 -21.14 1.70
N ARG A 68 12.40 -21.05 0.90
CA ARG A 68 11.29 -22.00 0.84
C ARG A 68 10.69 -22.26 2.23
N ASN A 69 10.58 -21.21 3.06
CA ASN A 69 10.13 -21.35 4.44
C ASN A 69 8.74 -22.02 4.50
N PRO A 70 8.59 -23.17 5.18
CA PRO A 70 7.37 -23.98 5.10
C PRO A 70 6.16 -23.30 5.73
N ALA A 71 6.34 -22.50 6.79
CA ALA A 71 5.24 -21.77 7.42
C ALA A 71 4.74 -20.63 6.51
N PHE A 72 5.67 -19.92 5.87
CA PHE A 72 5.36 -18.87 4.91
C PHE A 72 4.64 -19.43 3.66
N LEU A 73 5.20 -20.47 3.04
CA LEU A 73 4.60 -21.10 1.85
C LEU A 73 3.21 -21.66 2.14
N ARG A 74 3.02 -22.39 3.25
CA ARG A 74 1.69 -22.92 3.61
C ARG A 74 0.65 -21.81 3.79
N ARG A 75 1.05 -20.64 4.31
CA ARG A 75 0.13 -19.53 4.58
C ARG A 75 -0.20 -18.72 3.32
N HIS A 76 0.80 -18.44 2.49
CA HIS A 76 0.68 -17.49 1.39
C HIS A 76 0.61 -18.14 0.00
N TYR A 77 1.02 -19.41 -0.13
CA TYR A 77 1.06 -20.20 -1.37
C TYR A 77 0.59 -21.64 -1.12
N PRO A 78 -0.62 -21.88 -0.58
CA PRO A 78 -1.06 -23.20 -0.17
C PRO A 78 -1.10 -24.23 -1.32
N GLU A 79 -1.29 -23.79 -2.55
CA GLU A 79 -1.24 -24.63 -3.76
C GLU A 79 0.17 -25.12 -4.11
N ALA A 80 1.23 -24.42 -3.72
CA ALA A 80 2.61 -24.82 -3.98
C ALA A 80 3.10 -25.95 -3.05
N CYS A 81 2.31 -26.29 -2.02
CA CYS A 81 2.59 -27.37 -1.08
C CYS A 81 1.69 -28.60 -1.31
N ARG A 82 0.92 -28.65 -2.42
CA ARG A 82 0.14 -29.83 -2.80
C ARG A 82 0.96 -30.84 -3.59
#